data_AF-A0A1I0EY24-F1
#
_entry.id   AF-A0A1I0EY24-F1
#
_cell.length_a   1.000
_cell.length_b   1.000
_cell.length_c   1.000
_cell.angle_alpha   90.00
_cell.angle_beta   90.00
_cell.angle_gamma   90.00
#
_symmetry.space_group_name_H-M   'P 1'
#
loop_
_entity.id
_entity.type
_entity.pdbx_description
1 polymer ?
#
loop_
_entity_poly.entity_id
_entity_poly.type
_entity_poly.pdbx_seq_one_letter_code
_entity_poly.pdbx_strand_id
1 'polypeptide(L)'
;MEQMSFLEEIGVVADKSEYIVDKFSAGDLCDERARQALEEKYESILEVTNRFDRRSVSYQLSKKDALHSWLKYKEGFSADLVGQILDDMEAKPGDLVMDPFMGSGTTALVCQMRGINSIGFDIMPISAVAIKAKANVMRYDQDEIRKLIAAVKNLSLPDGYKGFTPYVTITDTAYPVFNGQFIQYSSDWIKTTTFDDTVKNLFTLAVLNSLERCSYTTKSGQYLSWDCRSDKVKNANIIRKEQGRKLLPEKHVREEIQNVQDTIVAELEHILADIEMIQAQGEKEYTSEIDYREKSVLYGLAELEDGCLKGVITSPPYCNRYDYTRTYALELVYLGATEDGIKKMRQDLLSCTVESKTKVEALKEYYSSIGQEERFQKIYDTIQSNAAFTEIKTAMDKRKDNGDLNNKGVIRMIEGYFTELAFIYAELYRLCKPGALVAFVNDNVRYGGEVIPVDFLSTSFAEQFGFKAEKVYCLKQQKGNSSQQMAKYGRVALRKSITIWRK
;
A
#
# COMPACT_ATOMS: atom_id res chain seq x y z
N MET A 1 14.15 -8.23 -9.79
CA MET A 1 15.15 -9.30 -9.87
C MET A 1 16.27 -8.70 -10.70
N GLU A 2 17.46 -8.39 -10.21
CA GLU A 2 18.21 -8.77 -9.02
C GLU A 2 18.85 -7.51 -8.41
N GLN A 3 18.87 -7.40 -7.09
CA GLN A 3 19.86 -6.57 -6.39
C GLN A 3 20.36 -7.40 -5.22
N MET A 4 21.64 -7.75 -5.35
CA MET A 4 22.38 -8.72 -4.55
C MET A 4 22.36 -8.35 -3.07
N SER A 5 22.05 -9.33 -2.24
CA SER A 5 22.41 -9.34 -0.82
C SER A 5 23.92 -9.47 -0.70
N PHE A 6 24.52 -8.65 0.15
CA PHE A 6 25.82 -8.96 0.73
C PHE A 6 25.70 -8.83 2.24
N LEU A 7 26.26 -9.84 2.91
CA LEU A 7 26.37 -10.08 4.36
C LEU A 7 25.17 -10.76 5.05
N GLU A 8 25.16 -12.09 4.92
CA GLU A 8 24.92 -12.94 6.09
C GLU A 8 26.19 -12.92 6.95
N GLU A 9 26.11 -12.34 8.15
CA GLU A 9 27.00 -12.75 9.24
C GLU A 9 26.22 -12.75 10.56
N ILE A 10 26.44 -13.84 11.29
CA ILE A 10 25.80 -14.25 12.52
C ILE A 10 26.27 -13.34 13.67
N GLY A 11 25.34 -12.88 14.50
CA GLY A 11 25.60 -12.65 15.92
C GLY A 11 26.18 -11.31 16.39
N VAL A 12 26.41 -10.32 15.52
CA VAL A 12 26.76 -8.96 15.99
C VAL A 12 25.45 -8.16 16.17
N VAL A 13 25.22 -7.65 17.38
CA VAL A 13 24.23 -6.59 17.61
C VAL A 13 24.74 -5.41 16.79
N ALA A 14 24.07 -5.09 15.69
CA ALA A 14 24.50 -3.99 14.82
C ALA A 14 24.57 -2.72 15.67
N ASP A 15 25.70 -2.01 15.60
CA ASP A 15 25.87 -0.80 16.40
C ASP A 15 24.82 0.22 15.95
N LYS A 16 24.01 0.66 16.91
CA LYS A 16 22.95 1.64 16.71
C LYS A 16 23.49 2.94 16.08
N SER A 17 24.75 3.28 16.36
CA SER A 17 25.43 4.44 15.78
C SER A 17 25.43 4.41 14.24
N GLU A 18 25.43 3.24 13.61
CA GLU A 18 25.41 3.07 12.15
C GLU A 18 24.06 3.41 11.51
N TYR A 19 23.02 3.57 12.32
CA TYR A 19 21.65 3.86 11.88
C TYR A 19 21.23 5.29 12.19
N ILE A 20 22.06 6.04 12.90
CA ILE A 20 21.87 7.48 13.13
C ILE A 20 22.32 8.22 11.88
N VAL A 21 21.48 9.17 11.44
CA VAL A 21 21.81 10.02 10.30
C VAL A 21 22.40 11.32 10.85
N ASP A 22 23.70 11.50 10.69
CA ASP A 22 24.41 12.73 11.09
C ASP A 22 24.32 13.82 10.01
N LYS A 23 24.34 13.42 8.74
CA LYS A 23 24.30 14.32 7.58
C LYS A 23 23.06 14.10 6.73
N PHE A 24 22.20 15.12 6.72
CA PHE A 24 20.94 15.10 5.97
C PHE A 24 21.05 15.80 4.62
N SER A 25 21.87 16.84 4.50
CA SER A 25 22.02 17.63 3.28
C SER A 25 23.31 17.29 2.52
N ALA A 26 23.15 16.73 1.32
CA ALA A 26 24.30 16.43 0.45
C ALA A 26 25.08 17.71 0.08
N GLY A 27 26.39 17.72 0.36
CA GLY A 27 27.25 18.87 0.07
C GLY A 27 26.98 20.09 0.93
N ASP A 28 26.34 19.92 2.10
CA ASP A 28 26.16 20.98 3.11
C ASP A 28 25.39 22.21 2.56
N LEU A 29 24.51 21.97 1.57
CA LEU A 29 23.79 23.02 0.86
C LEU A 29 22.65 23.63 1.70
N CYS A 30 22.00 22.81 2.52
CA CYS A 30 20.83 23.19 3.30
C CYS A 30 21.10 23.06 4.80
N ASP A 31 20.36 23.82 5.59
CA ASP A 31 20.34 23.66 7.04
C ASP A 31 19.77 22.27 7.40
N GLU A 32 20.33 21.65 8.42
CA GLU A 32 20.01 20.30 8.87
C GLU A 32 19.90 20.16 10.39
N ARG A 33 20.02 21.28 11.12
CA ARG A 33 20.04 21.31 12.59
C ARG A 33 18.76 20.77 13.22
N ALA A 34 17.59 21.04 12.63
CA ALA A 34 16.33 20.57 13.15
C ALA A 34 16.15 19.05 12.96
N ARG A 35 16.60 18.51 11.82
CA ARG A 35 16.62 17.04 11.59
C ARG A 35 17.65 16.34 12.48
N GLN A 36 18.84 16.93 12.68
CA GLN A 36 19.84 16.44 13.64
C GLN A 36 19.29 16.43 15.07
N ALA A 37 18.59 17.48 15.50
CA ALA A 37 17.95 17.53 16.81
C ALA A 37 16.89 16.43 17.00
N LEU A 38 16.21 15.99 15.94
CA LEU A 38 15.30 14.83 16.02
C LEU A 38 16.07 13.52 16.23
N GLU A 39 17.20 13.33 15.56
CA GLU A 39 18.05 12.15 15.76
C GLU A 39 18.57 12.10 17.19
N GLU A 40 19.12 13.20 17.70
CA GLU A 40 19.60 13.30 19.09
C GLU A 40 18.48 13.00 20.09
N LYS A 41 17.28 13.55 19.86
CA LYS A 41 16.13 13.37 20.76
C LYS A 41 15.65 11.92 20.80
N TYR A 42 15.47 11.29 19.65
CA TYR A 42 14.87 9.95 19.55
C TYR A 42 15.89 8.83 19.46
N GLU A 43 17.19 9.14 19.46
CA GLU A 43 18.24 8.15 19.51
C GLU A 43 17.94 7.18 20.65
N SER A 44 17.71 7.65 21.88
CA SER A 44 17.48 6.79 23.06
C SER A 44 16.40 5.70 22.89
N ILE A 45 15.35 5.95 22.08
CA ILE A 45 14.25 5.01 21.82
C ILE A 45 14.41 4.20 20.53
N LEU A 46 15.46 4.46 19.73
CA LEU A 46 15.81 3.68 18.55
C LEU A 46 16.43 2.35 18.95
N GLU A 47 15.82 1.25 18.49
CA GLU A 47 16.23 -0.12 18.76
C GLU A 47 16.44 -0.87 17.44
N VAL A 48 17.69 -1.19 17.11
CA VAL A 48 17.99 -2.06 15.96
C VAL A 48 17.68 -3.50 16.34
N THR A 49 16.69 -4.11 15.67
CA THR A 49 16.13 -5.38 16.13
C THR A 49 16.18 -6.48 15.08
N ASN A 50 16.26 -7.72 15.56
CA ASN A 50 16.01 -8.95 14.78
C ASN A 50 14.57 -9.43 14.93
N ARG A 51 13.79 -8.84 15.85
CA ARG A 51 12.40 -9.20 16.10
C ARG A 51 11.55 -9.06 14.83
N PHE A 52 11.87 -8.05 14.03
CA PHE A 52 11.29 -7.81 12.73
C PHE A 52 12.42 -7.77 11.69
N ASP A 53 12.12 -8.20 10.47
CA ASP A 53 13.06 -8.17 9.35
C ASP A 53 12.37 -7.67 8.08
N ARG A 54 13.11 -7.49 6.98
CA ARG A 54 12.53 -7.03 5.72
C ARG A 54 11.35 -7.89 5.26
N ARG A 55 11.35 -9.19 5.56
CA ARG A 55 10.29 -10.12 5.14
C ARG A 55 9.03 -9.87 5.95
N SER A 56 9.15 -9.50 7.23
CA SER A 56 8.00 -9.23 8.11
C SER A 56 7.36 -7.87 7.88
N VAL A 57 8.11 -6.86 7.44
CA VAL A 57 7.59 -5.52 7.08
C VAL A 57 7.30 -5.35 5.58
N SER A 58 7.30 -6.44 4.82
CA SER A 58 6.93 -6.45 3.40
C SER A 58 6.03 -7.65 3.10
N TYR A 59 5.45 -7.71 1.90
CA TYR A 59 4.57 -8.81 1.50
C TYR A 59 5.29 -10.17 1.33
N GLN A 60 6.59 -10.26 1.59
CA GLN A 60 7.39 -11.44 1.26
C GLN A 60 7.00 -12.69 2.07
N LEU A 61 6.67 -12.57 3.37
CA LEU A 61 6.18 -13.71 4.16
C LEU A 61 4.75 -14.07 3.80
N SER A 62 3.91 -13.06 3.53
CA SER A 62 2.52 -13.23 3.13
C SER A 62 2.33 -14.03 1.84
N LYS A 63 3.36 -14.11 0.98
CA LYS A 63 3.35 -14.98 -0.23
C LYS A 63 3.31 -16.47 0.07
N LYS A 64 3.72 -16.89 1.27
CA LYS A 64 3.77 -18.30 1.68
C LYS A 64 2.65 -18.67 2.65
N ASP A 65 1.88 -17.68 3.08
CA ASP A 65 0.74 -17.87 3.95
C ASP A 65 -0.52 -18.06 3.10
N ALA A 66 -1.22 -19.17 3.31
CA ALA A 66 -2.35 -19.59 2.49
C ALA A 66 -3.36 -18.45 2.29
N LEU A 67 -3.86 -17.84 3.37
CA LEU A 67 -4.90 -16.82 3.28
C LEU A 67 -4.36 -15.46 2.84
N HIS A 68 -3.18 -15.06 3.32
CA HIS A 68 -2.62 -13.75 2.96
C HIS A 68 -2.10 -13.71 1.50
N SER A 69 -1.88 -14.86 0.87
CA SER A 69 -1.43 -14.99 -0.52
C SER A 69 -2.54 -14.73 -1.57
N TRP A 70 -3.82 -14.81 -1.19
CA TRP A 70 -4.96 -14.76 -2.12
C TRP A 70 -5.13 -13.44 -2.87
N LEU A 71 -4.47 -12.36 -2.46
CA LEU A 71 -4.40 -11.14 -3.28
C LEU A 71 -2.94 -10.86 -3.60
N LYS A 72 -2.59 -10.81 -4.88
CA LYS A 72 -1.23 -10.51 -5.37
C LYS A 72 -0.91 -9.00 -5.25
N TYR A 73 -0.90 -8.51 -4.02
CA TYR A 73 -0.66 -7.13 -3.62
C TYR A 73 0.71 -7.01 -2.97
N LYS A 74 1.63 -6.23 -3.55
CA LYS A 74 3.05 -6.27 -3.11
C LYS A 74 3.32 -5.40 -1.88
N GLU A 75 2.37 -4.56 -1.49
CA GLU A 75 2.53 -3.49 -0.50
C GLU A 75 1.75 -3.83 0.79
N GLY A 76 2.34 -4.65 1.65
CA GLY A 76 1.78 -4.96 2.97
C GLY A 76 2.87 -5.47 3.91
N PHE A 77 2.52 -5.69 5.18
CA PHE A 77 3.35 -6.38 6.17
C PHE A 77 2.81 -7.80 6.44
N SER A 78 3.59 -8.58 7.19
CA SER A 78 3.30 -9.98 7.52
C SER A 78 2.30 -10.14 8.67
N ALA A 79 1.60 -11.27 8.68
CA ALA A 79 0.72 -11.67 9.77
C ALA A 79 1.46 -11.80 11.12
N ASP A 80 2.70 -12.30 11.07
CA ASP A 80 3.55 -12.45 12.25
C ASP A 80 3.84 -11.10 12.94
N LEU A 81 4.17 -10.06 12.15
CA LEU A 81 4.35 -8.71 12.68
C LEU A 81 3.09 -8.22 13.40
N VAL A 82 1.91 -8.44 12.82
CA VAL A 82 0.64 -8.04 13.45
C VAL A 82 0.44 -8.81 14.74
N GLY A 83 0.62 -10.14 14.72
CA GLY A 83 0.45 -10.99 15.90
C GLY A 83 1.32 -10.54 17.07
N GLN A 84 2.60 -10.29 16.81
CA GLN A 84 3.55 -9.80 17.82
C GLN A 84 3.15 -8.43 18.40
N ILE A 85 2.63 -7.52 17.57
CA ILE A 85 2.19 -6.19 18.04
C ILE A 85 0.86 -6.28 18.79
N LEU A 86 -0.06 -7.17 18.40
CA LEU A 86 -1.28 -7.45 19.15
C LEU A 86 -0.98 -8.02 20.55
N ASP A 87 0.09 -8.82 20.65
CA ASP A 87 0.58 -9.33 21.94
C ASP A 87 1.13 -8.18 22.80
N ASP A 88 1.94 -7.28 22.22
CA ASP A 88 2.43 -6.07 22.91
C ASP A 88 1.28 -5.13 23.36
N MET A 89 0.19 -5.11 22.59
CA MET A 89 -1.04 -4.37 22.92
C MET A 89 -1.84 -5.01 24.06
N GLU A 90 -1.58 -6.27 24.38
CA GLU A 90 -2.47 -7.10 25.19
C GLU A 90 -3.92 -7.05 24.66
N ALA A 91 -4.07 -7.10 23.33
CA ALA A 91 -5.38 -7.05 22.68
C ALA A 91 -6.16 -8.36 22.91
N LYS A 92 -7.44 -8.23 23.27
CA LYS A 92 -8.30 -9.36 23.66
C LYS A 92 -9.55 -9.43 22.78
N PRO A 93 -10.21 -10.60 22.69
CA PRO A 93 -11.49 -10.70 22.01
C PRO A 93 -12.49 -9.62 22.47
N GLY A 94 -13.14 -8.96 21.52
CA GLY A 94 -14.02 -7.81 21.77
C GLY A 94 -13.33 -6.43 21.73
N ASP A 95 -12.00 -6.35 21.83
CA ASP A 95 -11.28 -5.10 21.56
C ASP A 95 -11.43 -4.67 20.10
N LEU A 96 -11.21 -3.39 19.82
CA LEU A 96 -11.22 -2.80 18.47
C LEU A 96 -9.84 -2.30 18.08
N VAL A 97 -9.26 -2.89 17.04
CA VAL A 97 -7.94 -2.51 16.48
C VAL A 97 -8.12 -1.88 15.11
N MET A 98 -7.41 -0.79 14.83
CA MET A 98 -7.54 -0.07 13.56
C MET A 98 -6.37 -0.31 12.61
N ASP A 99 -6.69 -0.38 11.32
CA ASP A 99 -5.74 -0.16 10.21
C ASP A 99 -6.24 0.98 9.29
N PRO A 100 -5.68 2.20 9.40
CA PRO A 100 -6.05 3.35 8.57
C PRO A 100 -5.77 3.17 7.06
N PHE A 101 -4.96 2.17 6.69
CA PHE A 101 -4.54 1.90 5.31
C PHE A 101 -4.62 0.39 5.04
N MET A 102 -5.83 -0.16 5.19
CA MET A 102 -6.06 -1.60 5.38
C MET A 102 -5.59 -2.46 4.19
N GLY A 103 -5.59 -1.94 2.96
CA GLY A 103 -5.07 -2.62 1.78
C GLY A 103 -5.55 -4.07 1.67
N SER A 104 -4.60 -5.02 1.70
CA SER A 104 -4.90 -6.45 1.54
C SER A 104 -5.59 -7.12 2.75
N GLY A 105 -5.80 -6.40 3.85
CA GLY A 105 -6.53 -6.85 5.04
C GLY A 105 -5.69 -7.59 6.09
N THR A 106 -4.35 -7.53 6.05
CA THR A 106 -3.51 -8.34 6.97
C THR A 106 -3.88 -8.12 8.44
N THR A 107 -3.96 -6.87 8.90
CA THR A 107 -4.34 -6.54 10.28
C THR A 107 -5.72 -7.10 10.63
N ALA A 108 -6.71 -6.85 9.77
CA ALA A 108 -8.09 -7.28 9.98
C ALA A 108 -8.23 -8.81 10.08
N LEU A 109 -7.53 -9.56 9.22
CA LEU A 109 -7.59 -11.02 9.21
C LEU A 109 -6.90 -11.63 10.44
N VAL A 110 -5.75 -11.10 10.85
CA VAL A 110 -5.09 -11.57 12.08
C VAL A 110 -5.93 -11.24 13.32
N CYS A 111 -6.56 -10.06 13.35
CA CYS A 111 -7.54 -9.71 14.38
C CYS A 111 -8.69 -10.72 14.38
N GLN A 112 -9.26 -11.03 13.21
CA GLN A 112 -10.36 -11.99 13.07
C GLN A 112 -9.98 -13.38 13.60
N MET A 113 -8.80 -13.88 13.22
CA MET A 113 -8.26 -15.17 13.68
C MET A 113 -8.07 -15.23 15.21
N ARG A 114 -7.95 -14.07 15.87
CA ARG A 114 -7.81 -13.94 17.33
C ARG A 114 -9.11 -13.49 18.02
N GLY A 115 -10.23 -13.41 17.30
CA GLY A 115 -11.51 -12.95 17.85
C GLY A 115 -11.57 -11.45 18.19
N ILE A 116 -10.64 -10.65 17.67
CA ILE A 116 -10.54 -9.20 17.89
C ILE A 116 -11.28 -8.47 16.76
N ASN A 117 -12.07 -7.45 17.11
CA ASN A 117 -12.75 -6.63 16.12
C ASN A 117 -11.74 -5.72 15.43
N SER A 118 -11.96 -5.45 14.15
CA SER A 118 -11.11 -4.52 13.40
C SER A 118 -11.94 -3.50 12.64
N ILE A 119 -11.36 -2.30 12.50
CA ILE A 119 -11.89 -1.23 11.65
C ILE A 119 -10.79 -0.71 10.76
N GLY A 120 -11.12 -0.33 9.53
CA GLY A 120 -10.13 0.30 8.67
C GLY A 120 -10.67 0.79 7.36
N PHE A 121 -9.77 1.48 6.67
CA PHE A 121 -10.09 2.26 5.49
C PHE A 121 -9.13 1.89 4.36
N ASP A 122 -9.65 1.83 3.15
CA ASP A 122 -8.85 1.87 1.94
C ASP A 122 -9.68 2.53 0.83
N ILE A 123 -9.03 3.07 -0.19
CA ILE A 123 -9.71 3.78 -1.28
C ILE A 123 -9.86 2.87 -2.50
N MET A 124 -9.03 1.83 -2.61
CA MET A 124 -9.05 0.96 -3.78
C MET A 124 -10.11 -0.14 -3.62
N PRO A 125 -11.03 -0.29 -4.60
CA PRO A 125 -12.08 -1.31 -4.54
C PRO A 125 -11.53 -2.75 -4.56
N ILE A 126 -10.29 -2.92 -5.00
CA ILE A 126 -9.56 -4.21 -4.98
C ILE A 126 -9.44 -4.74 -3.54
N SER A 127 -9.23 -3.85 -2.57
CA SER A 127 -9.12 -4.17 -1.15
C SER A 127 -10.43 -4.75 -0.62
N ALA A 128 -11.58 -4.17 -1.00
CA ALA A 128 -12.90 -4.65 -0.62
C ALA A 128 -13.15 -6.10 -1.10
N VAL A 129 -12.84 -6.39 -2.36
CA VAL A 129 -12.98 -7.73 -2.95
C VAL A 129 -12.12 -8.74 -2.19
N ALA A 130 -10.86 -8.41 -1.91
CA ALA A 130 -9.93 -9.30 -1.22
C ALA A 130 -10.31 -9.53 0.25
N ILE A 131 -10.69 -8.49 0.98
CA ILE A 131 -11.09 -8.59 2.39
C ILE A 131 -12.36 -9.44 2.51
N LYS A 132 -13.38 -9.16 1.68
CA LYS A 132 -14.62 -9.96 1.65
C LYS A 132 -14.32 -11.41 1.33
N ALA A 133 -13.43 -11.68 0.38
CA ALA A 133 -13.04 -13.04 0.02
C ALA A 133 -12.38 -13.77 1.20
N LYS A 134 -11.35 -13.17 1.80
CA LYS A 134 -10.54 -13.80 2.85
C LYS A 134 -11.30 -13.94 4.17
N ALA A 135 -12.12 -12.95 4.55
CA ALA A 135 -12.88 -12.97 5.80
C ALA A 135 -13.93 -14.09 5.86
N ASN A 136 -14.34 -14.64 4.71
CA ASN A 136 -15.31 -15.73 4.62
C ASN A 136 -14.66 -17.12 4.48
N VAL A 137 -13.35 -17.26 4.68
CA VAL A 137 -12.63 -18.53 4.49
C VAL A 137 -13.27 -19.72 5.23
N MET A 138 -13.78 -19.51 6.45
CA MET A 138 -14.44 -20.54 7.26
C MET A 138 -15.91 -20.79 6.89
N ARG A 139 -16.49 -20.00 5.99
CA ARG A 139 -17.92 -20.01 5.63
C ARG A 139 -18.20 -20.57 4.24
N TYR A 140 -17.18 -20.74 3.39
CA TYR A 140 -17.36 -21.24 2.04
C TYR A 140 -17.83 -22.70 2.03
N ASP A 141 -18.82 -22.98 1.17
CA ASP A 141 -19.15 -24.33 0.73
C ASP A 141 -18.14 -24.79 -0.34
N GLN A 142 -17.33 -25.79 0.02
CA GLN A 142 -16.32 -26.35 -0.87
C GLN A 142 -16.92 -26.96 -2.14
N ASP A 143 -18.10 -27.59 -2.05
CA ASP A 143 -18.76 -28.21 -3.21
C ASP A 143 -19.31 -27.16 -4.17
N GLU A 144 -19.77 -26.02 -3.66
CA GLU A 144 -20.16 -24.89 -4.48
C GLU A 144 -18.97 -24.32 -5.28
N ILE A 145 -17.81 -24.19 -4.65
CA ILE A 145 -16.58 -23.74 -5.33
C ILE A 145 -16.13 -24.77 -6.38
N ARG A 146 -16.20 -26.08 -6.10
CA ARG A 146 -15.93 -27.12 -7.11
C ARG A 146 -16.85 -27.01 -8.32
N LYS A 147 -18.14 -26.75 -8.10
CA LYS A 147 -19.12 -26.50 -9.17
C LYS A 147 -18.77 -25.26 -9.98
N LEU A 148 -18.37 -24.17 -9.32
CA LEU A 148 -17.89 -22.95 -9.99
C LEU A 148 -16.68 -23.27 -10.88
N ILE A 149 -15.66 -23.96 -10.36
CA ILE A 149 -14.46 -24.34 -11.13
C ILE A 149 -14.85 -25.16 -12.37
N ALA A 150 -15.69 -26.19 -12.20
CA ALA A 150 -16.16 -27.01 -13.31
C ALA A 150 -16.96 -26.19 -14.35
N ALA A 151 -17.79 -25.24 -13.89
CA ALA A 151 -18.54 -24.36 -14.76
C ALA A 151 -17.63 -23.43 -15.57
N VAL A 152 -16.60 -22.84 -14.95
CA VAL A 152 -15.61 -21.99 -15.65
C VAL A 152 -14.79 -22.81 -16.64
N LYS A 153 -14.37 -24.04 -16.29
CA LYS A 153 -13.66 -24.95 -17.23
C LYS A 153 -14.48 -25.25 -18.49
N ASN A 154 -15.79 -25.42 -18.34
CA ASN A 154 -16.69 -25.73 -19.44
C ASN A 154 -17.26 -24.48 -20.14
N LEU A 155 -16.92 -23.28 -19.67
CA LEU A 155 -17.41 -22.04 -20.25
C LEU A 155 -16.74 -21.80 -21.59
N SER A 156 -17.52 -21.73 -22.66
CA SER A 156 -17.03 -21.42 -24.00
C SER A 156 -17.49 -20.03 -24.44
N LEU A 157 -16.58 -19.26 -25.04
CA LEU A 157 -16.96 -18.01 -25.67
C LEU A 157 -17.92 -18.29 -26.83
N PRO A 158 -19.10 -17.64 -26.90
CA PRO A 158 -20.02 -17.83 -28.02
C PRO A 158 -19.41 -17.38 -29.34
N ASP A 159 -19.71 -18.10 -30.42
CA ASP A 159 -19.27 -17.72 -31.77
C ASP A 159 -19.71 -16.29 -32.09
N GLY A 160 -18.75 -15.48 -32.55
CA GLY A 160 -19.01 -14.09 -32.92
C GLY A 160 -19.24 -13.13 -31.74
N TYR A 161 -18.98 -13.53 -30.49
CA TYR A 161 -19.00 -12.61 -29.35
C TYR A 161 -18.02 -11.45 -29.55
N LYS A 162 -18.50 -10.22 -29.36
CA LYS A 162 -17.73 -8.97 -29.59
C LYS A 162 -17.49 -8.15 -28.33
N GLY A 163 -18.06 -8.55 -27.19
CA GLY A 163 -17.82 -7.85 -25.92
C GLY A 163 -16.35 -7.94 -25.54
N PHE A 164 -15.84 -6.90 -24.88
CA PHE A 164 -14.43 -6.82 -24.49
C PHE A 164 -14.32 -6.10 -23.16
N THR A 165 -13.39 -6.53 -22.31
CA THR A 165 -13.18 -5.92 -21.00
C THR A 165 -12.94 -4.41 -21.15
N PRO A 166 -13.48 -3.55 -20.26
CA PRO A 166 -13.26 -2.12 -20.37
C PRO A 166 -11.77 -1.79 -20.32
N TYR A 167 -11.42 -0.63 -20.88
CA TYR A 167 -10.06 -0.09 -20.84
C TYR A 167 -10.09 1.43 -20.67
N VAL A 168 -8.99 1.96 -20.17
CA VAL A 168 -8.68 3.39 -20.18
C VAL A 168 -7.40 3.59 -21.00
N THR A 169 -6.99 4.84 -21.22
CA THR A 169 -5.84 5.16 -22.08
C THR A 169 -4.57 4.38 -21.69
N ILE A 170 -4.35 4.21 -20.38
CA ILE A 170 -3.16 3.54 -19.86
C ILE A 170 -3.23 2.01 -19.89
N THR A 171 -4.39 1.41 -20.17
CA THR A 171 -4.60 -0.05 -20.29
C THR A 171 -5.10 -0.47 -21.68
N ASP A 172 -5.28 0.47 -22.61
CA ASP A 172 -5.70 0.19 -23.97
C ASP A 172 -4.74 -0.80 -24.67
N THR A 173 -5.31 -1.80 -25.34
CA THR A 173 -4.61 -2.95 -25.96
C THR A 173 -3.82 -3.84 -24.98
N ALA A 174 -4.12 -3.80 -23.68
CA ALA A 174 -3.42 -4.62 -22.69
C ALA A 174 -3.64 -6.12 -22.87
N TYR A 175 -4.70 -6.57 -23.54
CA TYR A 175 -5.02 -8.00 -23.64
C TYR A 175 -5.01 -8.51 -25.08
N PRO A 176 -4.60 -9.77 -25.32
CA PRO A 176 -4.98 -10.50 -26.51
C PRO A 176 -6.52 -10.52 -26.68
N VAL A 177 -6.98 -10.61 -27.92
CA VAL A 177 -8.42 -10.55 -28.26
C VAL A 177 -9.23 -11.56 -27.44
N PHE A 178 -8.88 -12.84 -27.51
CA PHE A 178 -9.58 -13.88 -26.76
C PHE A 178 -9.64 -13.59 -25.26
N ASN A 179 -8.50 -13.21 -24.65
CA ASN A 179 -8.45 -12.95 -23.21
C ASN A 179 -9.35 -11.80 -22.80
N GLY A 180 -9.31 -10.67 -23.51
CA GLY A 180 -10.16 -9.52 -23.19
C GLY A 180 -11.66 -9.81 -23.41
N GLN A 181 -11.99 -10.63 -24.40
CA GLN A 181 -13.37 -11.08 -24.65
C GLN A 181 -13.86 -12.06 -23.57
N PHE A 182 -13.03 -13.05 -23.19
CA PHE A 182 -13.40 -14.02 -22.17
C PHE A 182 -13.53 -13.38 -20.78
N ILE A 183 -12.67 -12.40 -20.43
CA ILE A 183 -12.81 -11.63 -19.18
C ILE A 183 -14.20 -10.98 -19.12
N GLN A 184 -14.61 -10.28 -20.18
CA GLN A 184 -15.93 -9.64 -20.22
C GLN A 184 -17.06 -10.68 -20.14
N TYR A 185 -17.00 -11.70 -21.00
CA TYR A 185 -18.04 -12.72 -21.09
C TYR A 185 -18.24 -13.47 -19.77
N SER A 186 -17.15 -13.94 -19.16
CA SER A 186 -17.20 -14.67 -17.89
C SER A 186 -17.66 -13.78 -16.73
N SER A 187 -17.34 -12.48 -16.75
CA SER A 187 -17.80 -11.52 -15.74
C SER A 187 -19.28 -11.15 -15.87
N ASP A 188 -19.84 -11.22 -17.07
CA ASP A 188 -21.29 -11.07 -17.26
C ASP A 188 -22.02 -12.38 -16.95
N TRP A 189 -21.45 -13.51 -17.33
CA TRP A 189 -21.96 -14.84 -17.02
C TRP A 189 -22.08 -15.07 -15.51
N ILE A 190 -21.04 -14.78 -14.72
CA ILE A 190 -21.07 -15.04 -13.27
C ILE A 190 -22.23 -14.30 -12.57
N LYS A 191 -22.61 -13.11 -13.06
CA LYS A 191 -23.74 -12.32 -12.53
C LYS A 191 -25.10 -12.97 -12.77
N THR A 192 -25.24 -13.82 -13.79
CA THR A 192 -26.50 -14.51 -14.10
C THR A 192 -26.62 -15.88 -13.40
N THR A 193 -25.54 -16.36 -12.78
CA THR A 193 -25.53 -17.63 -12.04
C THR A 193 -26.23 -17.52 -10.68
N THR A 194 -26.60 -18.69 -10.14
CA THR A 194 -27.20 -18.82 -8.81
C THR A 194 -26.19 -19.04 -7.69
N PHE A 195 -24.88 -18.93 -7.97
CA PHE A 195 -23.84 -19.04 -6.94
C PHE A 195 -24.03 -17.97 -5.85
N ASP A 196 -23.64 -18.30 -4.62
CA ASP A 196 -23.63 -17.35 -3.51
C ASP A 196 -22.75 -16.12 -3.82
N ASP A 197 -23.15 -14.96 -3.29
CA ASP A 197 -22.45 -13.70 -3.54
C ASP A 197 -21.00 -13.70 -3.02
N THR A 198 -20.67 -14.49 -2.00
CA THR A 198 -19.30 -14.68 -1.54
C THR A 198 -18.49 -15.51 -2.54
N VAL A 199 -19.08 -16.55 -3.12
CA VAL A 199 -18.45 -17.38 -4.18
C VAL A 199 -18.29 -16.59 -5.49
N LYS A 200 -19.26 -15.75 -5.84
CA LYS A 200 -19.12 -14.79 -6.95
C LYS A 200 -18.00 -13.79 -6.69
N ASN A 201 -17.82 -13.33 -5.45
CA ASN A 201 -16.71 -12.48 -5.08
C ASN A 201 -15.34 -13.21 -5.15
N LEU A 202 -15.29 -14.51 -4.83
CA LEU A 202 -14.10 -15.33 -5.07
C LEU A 202 -13.75 -15.42 -6.56
N PHE A 203 -14.75 -15.59 -7.43
CA PHE A 203 -14.53 -15.53 -8.87
C PHE A 203 -13.92 -14.18 -9.28
N THR A 204 -14.48 -13.06 -8.82
CA THR A 204 -13.92 -11.72 -9.07
C THR A 204 -12.46 -11.62 -8.60
N LEU A 205 -12.13 -12.13 -7.42
CA LEU A 205 -10.74 -12.15 -6.92
C LEU A 205 -9.82 -12.99 -7.82
N ALA A 206 -10.27 -14.15 -8.27
CA ALA A 206 -9.52 -15.02 -9.18
C ALA A 206 -9.25 -14.33 -10.53
N VAL A 207 -10.24 -13.59 -11.07
CA VAL A 207 -10.05 -12.77 -12.27
C VAL A 207 -9.00 -11.69 -12.02
N LEU A 208 -9.11 -10.93 -10.92
CA LEU A 208 -8.16 -9.87 -10.56
C LEU A 208 -6.71 -10.38 -10.50
N ASN A 209 -6.48 -11.53 -9.88
CA ASN A 209 -5.15 -12.15 -9.80
C ASN A 209 -4.64 -12.72 -11.14
N SER A 210 -5.53 -12.90 -12.10
CA SER A 210 -5.23 -13.42 -13.44
C SER A 210 -4.86 -12.31 -14.43
N LEU A 211 -5.40 -11.10 -14.24
CA LEU A 211 -5.28 -9.97 -15.18
C LEU A 211 -3.85 -9.69 -15.62
N GLU A 212 -2.91 -9.57 -14.68
CA GLU A 212 -1.52 -9.27 -15.03
C GLU A 212 -0.99 -10.35 -15.98
N ARG A 213 -1.13 -11.65 -15.63
CA ARG A 213 -0.56 -12.82 -16.34
C ARG A 213 -1.14 -13.06 -17.73
N CYS A 214 -2.40 -12.69 -17.94
CA CYS A 214 -3.07 -12.81 -19.24
C CYS A 214 -2.99 -11.52 -20.09
N SER A 215 -2.26 -10.50 -19.64
CA SER A 215 -2.04 -9.22 -20.36
C SER A 215 -0.65 -9.08 -20.97
N TYR A 216 -0.46 -8.16 -21.90
CA TYR A 216 0.84 -7.68 -22.39
C TYR A 216 1.55 -6.72 -21.43
N THR A 217 1.14 -6.66 -20.17
CA THR A 217 1.67 -5.68 -19.21
C THR A 217 2.21 -6.35 -17.95
N THR A 218 3.17 -5.69 -17.28
CA THR A 218 3.61 -6.07 -15.94
C THR A 218 3.82 -4.87 -15.04
N LYS A 219 3.54 -5.05 -13.74
CA LYS A 219 3.72 -4.04 -12.69
C LYS A 219 5.21 -3.78 -12.45
N SER A 220 5.68 -2.60 -12.86
CA SER A 220 7.11 -2.25 -12.90
C SER A 220 7.42 -1.00 -12.08
N GLY A 221 7.10 -1.03 -10.79
CA GLY A 221 7.24 0.15 -9.93
C GLY A 221 6.09 1.11 -10.18
N GLN A 222 6.39 2.34 -10.62
CA GLN A 222 5.41 3.44 -10.72
C GLN A 222 4.47 3.35 -11.94
N TYR A 223 4.59 2.32 -12.78
CA TYR A 223 3.84 2.20 -14.03
C TYR A 223 3.75 0.76 -14.53
N LEU A 224 2.84 0.54 -15.49
CA LEU A 224 2.77 -0.68 -16.29
C LEU A 224 3.86 -0.67 -17.37
N SER A 225 4.74 -1.67 -17.32
CA SER A 225 5.66 -1.99 -18.41
C SER A 225 4.94 -2.79 -19.49
N TRP A 226 5.27 -2.53 -20.75
CA TRP A 226 4.60 -3.13 -21.91
C TRP A 226 5.48 -4.13 -22.64
N ASP A 227 4.83 -5.18 -23.13
CA ASP A 227 5.40 -6.21 -24.00
C ASP A 227 5.43 -5.74 -25.47
N CYS A 228 6.49 -6.10 -26.20
CA CYS A 228 6.65 -5.78 -27.61
C CYS A 228 5.57 -6.40 -28.51
N ARG A 229 4.91 -7.47 -28.07
CA ARG A 229 3.80 -8.12 -28.77
C ARG A 229 2.49 -7.32 -28.69
N SER A 230 2.39 -6.30 -27.83
CA SER A 230 1.21 -5.43 -27.75
C SER A 230 1.06 -4.52 -28.98
N ASP A 231 -0.18 -4.25 -29.36
CA ASP A 231 -0.45 -3.32 -30.48
C ASP A 231 -0.03 -1.89 -30.15
N LYS A 232 -0.08 -1.49 -28.87
CA LYS A 232 0.51 -0.24 -28.39
C LYS A 232 1.99 -0.08 -28.77
N VAL A 233 2.82 -1.10 -28.51
CA VAL A 233 4.26 -1.03 -28.83
C VAL A 233 4.50 -1.14 -30.33
N LYS A 234 3.77 -2.01 -31.04
CA LYS A 234 3.85 -2.13 -32.50
C LYS A 234 3.52 -0.82 -33.20
N ASN A 235 2.38 -0.21 -32.86
CA ASN A 235 1.93 1.05 -33.44
C ASN A 235 2.89 2.20 -33.11
N ALA A 236 3.40 2.26 -31.88
CA ALA A 236 4.43 3.23 -31.51
C ALA A 236 5.71 3.06 -32.35
N ASN A 237 6.12 1.83 -32.66
CA ASN A 237 7.29 1.56 -33.50
C ASN A 237 7.06 1.93 -34.98
N ILE A 238 5.85 1.75 -35.52
CA ILE A 238 5.49 2.23 -36.86
C ILE A 238 5.68 3.75 -36.93
N ILE A 239 5.07 4.50 -36.01
CA ILE A 239 5.16 5.97 -35.95
C ILE A 239 6.61 6.43 -35.78
N ARG A 240 7.39 5.77 -34.91
CA ARG A 240 8.80 6.11 -34.68
C ARG A 240 9.65 5.90 -35.92
N LYS A 241 9.42 4.81 -36.67
CA LYS A 241 10.11 4.51 -37.92
C LYS A 241 9.84 5.57 -38.98
N GLU A 242 8.59 5.97 -39.15
CA GLU A 242 8.19 7.03 -40.08
C GLU A 242 8.84 8.39 -39.73
N GLN A 243 9.05 8.65 -38.44
CA GLN A 243 9.72 9.85 -37.93
C GLN A 243 11.25 9.75 -37.91
N GLY A 244 11.85 8.67 -38.42
CA GLY A 244 13.30 8.44 -38.35
C GLY A 244 13.86 8.29 -36.94
N ARG A 245 13.02 7.97 -35.94
CA ARG A 245 13.40 7.79 -34.54
C ARG A 245 13.78 6.34 -34.26
N LYS A 246 14.70 6.15 -33.31
CA LYS A 246 15.05 4.80 -32.80
C LYS A 246 13.81 4.08 -32.26
N LEU A 247 13.62 2.82 -32.70
CA LEU A 247 12.55 1.94 -32.25
C LEU A 247 12.65 1.67 -30.74
N LEU A 248 11.51 1.36 -30.14
CA LEU A 248 11.44 0.85 -28.78
C LEU A 248 12.11 -0.54 -28.72
N PRO A 249 12.78 -0.87 -27.61
CA PRO A 249 13.47 -2.15 -27.46
C PRO A 249 12.48 -3.32 -27.49
N GLU A 250 12.94 -4.47 -27.97
CA GLU A 250 12.20 -5.71 -27.89
C GLU A 250 12.19 -6.20 -26.44
N LYS A 251 11.08 -5.95 -25.75
CA LYS A 251 10.88 -6.30 -24.34
C LYS A 251 9.76 -7.33 -24.24
N HIS A 252 10.09 -8.51 -23.73
CA HIS A 252 9.11 -9.52 -23.33
C HIS A 252 8.88 -9.40 -21.83
N VAL A 253 7.64 -9.19 -21.40
CA VAL A 253 7.29 -9.13 -19.97
C VAL A 253 7.11 -10.51 -19.34
N ARG A 254 7.09 -11.55 -20.19
CA ARG A 254 7.04 -12.98 -19.88
C ARG A 254 7.23 -13.80 -21.15
N GLU A 255 7.51 -15.09 -21.00
CA GLU A 255 7.63 -16.03 -22.11
C GLU A 255 6.31 -16.11 -22.90
N GLU A 256 5.22 -16.44 -22.22
CA GLU A 256 3.91 -16.61 -22.83
C GLU A 256 2.84 -15.77 -22.15
N ILE A 257 1.94 -15.18 -22.94
CA ILE A 257 0.73 -14.55 -22.42
C ILE A 257 -0.29 -15.65 -22.16
N GLN A 258 -0.58 -15.90 -20.88
CA GLN A 258 -1.39 -17.05 -20.50
C GLN A 258 -2.84 -16.91 -20.96
N ASN A 259 -3.49 -18.05 -21.25
CA ASN A 259 -4.92 -18.11 -21.50
C ASN A 259 -5.67 -17.74 -20.21
N VAL A 260 -6.58 -16.78 -20.30
CA VAL A 260 -7.24 -16.25 -19.10
C VAL A 260 -8.17 -17.27 -18.42
N GLN A 261 -8.81 -18.17 -19.17
CA GLN A 261 -9.69 -19.20 -18.61
C GLN A 261 -8.91 -20.17 -17.73
N ASP A 262 -7.82 -20.72 -18.28
CA ASP A 262 -6.92 -21.61 -17.54
C ASP A 262 -6.33 -20.91 -16.30
N THR A 263 -6.01 -19.63 -16.47
CA THR A 263 -5.44 -18.81 -15.40
C THR A 263 -6.45 -18.59 -14.26
N ILE A 264 -7.72 -18.30 -14.57
CA ILE A 264 -8.80 -18.15 -13.57
C ILE A 264 -9.04 -19.48 -12.85
N VAL A 265 -9.12 -20.57 -13.61
CA VAL A 265 -9.32 -21.92 -13.06
C VAL A 265 -8.20 -22.28 -12.08
N ALA A 266 -6.94 -22.05 -12.46
CA ALA A 266 -5.80 -22.32 -11.58
C ALA A 266 -5.83 -21.49 -10.28
N GLU A 267 -6.28 -20.23 -10.33
CA GLU A 267 -6.45 -19.42 -9.12
C GLU A 267 -7.57 -19.94 -8.22
N LEU A 268 -8.71 -20.34 -8.80
CA LEU A 268 -9.81 -20.91 -8.03
C LEU A 268 -9.43 -22.25 -7.39
N GLU A 269 -8.69 -23.11 -8.11
CA GLU A 269 -8.18 -24.37 -7.58
C GLU A 269 -7.19 -24.15 -6.43
N HIS A 270 -6.29 -23.16 -6.56
CA HIS A 270 -5.39 -22.78 -5.47
C HIS A 270 -6.17 -22.27 -4.24
N ILE A 271 -7.12 -21.36 -4.44
CA ILE A 271 -7.96 -20.83 -3.35
C ILE A 271 -8.75 -21.97 -2.67
N LEU A 272 -9.31 -22.90 -3.45
CA LEU A 272 -10.05 -24.03 -2.90
C LEU A 272 -9.15 -24.94 -2.05
N ALA A 273 -7.93 -25.25 -2.53
CA ALA A 273 -6.97 -26.04 -1.77
C ALA A 273 -6.62 -25.38 -0.42
N ASP A 274 -6.45 -24.05 -0.40
CA ASP A 274 -6.23 -23.29 0.83
C ASP A 274 -7.45 -23.34 1.76
N ILE A 275 -8.67 -23.19 1.22
CA ILE A 275 -9.92 -23.31 2.00
C ILE A 275 -10.04 -24.68 2.65
N GLU A 276 -9.82 -25.75 1.88
CA GLU A 276 -9.85 -27.13 2.37
C GLU A 276 -8.87 -27.34 3.52
N MET A 277 -7.64 -26.86 3.36
CA MET A 277 -6.60 -26.96 4.38
C MET A 277 -6.99 -26.18 5.65
N ILE A 278 -7.44 -24.94 5.51
CA ILE A 278 -7.78 -24.06 6.63
C ILE A 278 -9.01 -24.59 7.38
N GLN A 279 -10.07 -24.98 6.67
CA GLN A 279 -11.30 -25.50 7.28
C GLN A 279 -11.10 -26.86 7.95
N ALA A 280 -10.17 -27.69 7.46
CA ALA A 280 -9.85 -28.96 8.10
C ALA A 280 -9.12 -28.80 9.45
N GLN A 281 -8.42 -27.68 9.65
CA GLN A 281 -7.63 -27.40 10.86
C GLN A 281 -8.37 -26.52 11.88
N GLY A 282 -9.42 -25.80 11.46
CA GLY A 282 -10.12 -24.83 12.31
C GLY A 282 -11.37 -25.37 12.99
N GLU A 283 -11.62 -24.94 14.23
CA GLU A 283 -12.95 -24.99 14.85
C GLU A 283 -13.81 -23.80 14.37
N LYS A 284 -15.14 -23.96 14.37
CA LYS A 284 -16.13 -23.11 13.69
C LYS A 284 -16.07 -21.61 14.05
N GLU A 285 -16.42 -20.80 13.03
CA GLU A 285 -16.85 -19.39 12.97
C GLU A 285 -16.22 -18.35 13.92
N TYR A 286 -15.52 -17.38 13.33
CA TYR A 286 -15.03 -16.21 14.06
C TYR A 286 -16.19 -15.28 14.46
N THR A 287 -16.26 -14.91 15.74
CA THR A 287 -17.30 -14.01 16.29
C THR A 287 -16.96 -12.53 16.14
N SER A 288 -15.75 -12.20 15.68
CA SER A 288 -15.25 -10.83 15.50
C SER A 288 -15.75 -10.19 14.21
N GLU A 289 -15.91 -8.87 14.23
CA GLU A 289 -16.30 -8.06 13.08
C GLU A 289 -15.11 -7.40 12.38
N ILE A 290 -15.17 -7.30 11.05
CA ILE A 290 -14.28 -6.48 10.22
C ILE A 290 -15.12 -5.34 9.62
N ASP A 291 -15.00 -4.13 10.18
CA ASP A 291 -15.59 -2.90 9.63
C ASP A 291 -14.62 -2.30 8.59
N TYR A 292 -14.79 -2.69 7.32
CA TYR A 292 -14.04 -2.14 6.21
C TYR A 292 -14.83 -1.02 5.51
N ARG A 293 -14.20 0.14 5.36
CA ARG A 293 -14.81 1.32 4.73
C ARG A 293 -14.03 1.76 3.49
N GLU A 294 -14.65 1.63 2.31
CA GLU A 294 -14.06 2.07 1.04
C GLU A 294 -14.10 3.59 0.89
N LYS A 295 -13.23 4.31 1.62
CA LYS A 295 -13.13 5.77 1.61
C LYS A 295 -11.77 6.25 2.08
N SER A 296 -11.45 7.51 1.80
CA SER A 296 -10.23 8.13 2.30
C SER A 296 -10.27 8.26 3.83
N VAL A 297 -9.24 7.74 4.48
CA VAL A 297 -9.10 7.79 5.94
C VAL A 297 -8.97 9.21 6.47
N LEU A 298 -8.50 10.15 5.64
CA LEU A 298 -8.39 11.57 5.98
C LEU A 298 -9.70 12.21 6.43
N TYR A 299 -10.82 11.70 5.91
CA TYR A 299 -12.16 12.15 6.29
C TYR A 299 -12.82 11.14 7.22
N GLY A 300 -12.57 9.84 7.02
CA GLY A 300 -13.22 8.78 7.79
C GLY A 300 -12.93 8.77 9.28
N LEU A 301 -11.75 9.22 9.72
CA LEU A 301 -11.40 9.19 11.15
C LEU A 301 -12.22 10.20 11.98
N ALA A 302 -12.53 11.36 11.42
CA ALA A 302 -13.26 12.41 12.14
C ALA A 302 -14.71 12.01 12.50
N GLU A 303 -15.26 11.01 11.81
CA GLU A 303 -16.61 10.47 12.02
C GLU A 303 -16.70 9.46 13.18
N LEU A 304 -15.57 8.96 13.64
CA LEU A 304 -15.52 7.91 14.66
C LEU A 304 -15.55 8.51 16.07
N GLU A 305 -16.04 7.74 17.04
CA GLU A 305 -16.16 8.15 18.44
C GLU A 305 -14.79 8.20 19.16
N ASP A 306 -14.64 9.16 20.07
CA ASP A 306 -13.46 9.31 20.92
C ASP A 306 -13.20 8.05 21.76
N GLY A 307 -11.93 7.68 21.94
CA GLY A 307 -11.56 6.60 22.87
C GLY A 307 -12.14 5.22 22.53
N CYS A 308 -12.44 4.93 21.27
CA CYS A 308 -12.95 3.63 20.86
C CYS A 308 -11.85 2.58 20.62
N LEU A 309 -10.62 2.99 20.29
CA LEU A 309 -9.58 2.07 19.82
C LEU A 309 -8.68 1.53 20.94
N LYS A 310 -8.48 0.20 20.94
CA LYS A 310 -7.47 -0.49 21.76
C LYS A 310 -6.06 -0.24 21.23
N GLY A 311 -5.92 -0.12 19.91
CA GLY A 311 -4.64 0.17 19.26
C GLY A 311 -4.76 0.30 17.75
N VAL A 312 -3.64 0.63 17.12
CA VAL A 312 -3.51 0.84 15.67
C VAL A 312 -2.30 0.09 15.16
N ILE A 313 -2.45 -0.68 14.08
CA ILE A 313 -1.34 -1.36 13.39
C ILE A 313 -1.50 -1.07 11.91
N THR A 314 -0.52 -0.39 11.30
CA THR A 314 -0.66 0.02 9.91
C THR A 314 0.65 0.31 9.20
N SER A 315 0.56 0.49 7.88
CA SER A 315 1.62 1.01 7.02
C SER A 315 1.01 1.99 6.02
N PRO A 316 1.35 3.29 6.07
CA PRO A 316 0.87 4.23 5.06
C PRO A 316 1.48 3.96 3.68
N PRO A 317 0.83 4.39 2.59
CA PRO A 317 1.48 4.52 1.30
C PRO A 317 2.76 5.35 1.42
N TYR A 318 3.94 4.78 1.24
CA TYR A 318 5.19 5.50 1.53
C TYR A 318 5.41 6.72 0.63
N CYS A 319 6.18 7.69 1.13
CA CYS A 319 6.58 8.91 0.41
C CYS A 319 7.59 8.62 -0.73
N ASN A 320 7.31 7.68 -1.64
CA ASN A 320 8.24 7.11 -2.60
C ASN A 320 7.79 7.23 -4.09
N ARG A 321 6.77 8.05 -4.38
CA ARG A 321 6.17 8.27 -5.70
C ARG A 321 5.46 7.04 -6.30
N TYR A 322 5.16 6.03 -5.49
CA TYR A 322 4.45 4.85 -5.98
C TYR A 322 2.98 5.18 -6.25
N ASP A 323 2.58 5.09 -7.51
CA ASP A 323 1.20 5.35 -7.93
C ASP A 323 0.43 4.03 -8.02
N TYR A 324 -0.32 3.72 -6.97
CA TYR A 324 -1.18 2.55 -6.89
C TYR A 324 -2.24 2.56 -8.01
N THR A 325 -2.78 3.73 -8.36
CA THR A 325 -3.82 3.85 -9.39
C THR A 325 -3.33 3.51 -10.79
N ARG A 326 -2.04 3.74 -11.07
CA ARG A 326 -1.40 3.33 -12.34
C ARG A 326 -0.96 1.88 -12.32
N THR A 327 -0.43 1.42 -11.19
CA THR A 327 0.09 0.06 -11.05
C THR A 327 -1.03 -0.96 -11.14
N TYR A 328 -2.16 -0.69 -10.50
CA TYR A 328 -3.32 -1.56 -10.45
C TYR A 328 -4.42 -1.14 -11.44
N ALA A 329 -4.05 -0.44 -12.53
CA ALA A 329 -5.01 0.09 -13.47
C ALA A 329 -5.85 -1.00 -14.16
N LEU A 330 -5.29 -2.19 -14.41
CA LEU A 330 -6.05 -3.29 -14.99
C LEU A 330 -7.18 -3.74 -14.05
N GLU A 331 -6.85 -3.90 -12.77
CA GLU A 331 -7.76 -4.29 -11.72
C GLU A 331 -8.84 -3.23 -11.47
N LEU A 332 -8.45 -1.95 -11.39
CA LEU A 332 -9.38 -0.84 -11.18
C LEU A 332 -10.39 -0.75 -12.33
N VAL A 333 -9.93 -0.85 -13.58
CA VAL A 333 -10.80 -0.78 -14.74
C VAL A 333 -11.73 -1.99 -14.82
N TYR A 334 -11.23 -3.18 -14.49
CA TYR A 334 -12.05 -4.38 -14.40
C TYR A 334 -13.20 -4.21 -13.39
N LEU A 335 -12.93 -3.54 -12.26
CA LEU A 335 -13.92 -3.20 -11.24
C LEU A 335 -14.79 -1.97 -11.60
N GLY A 336 -14.69 -1.46 -12.83
CA GLY A 336 -15.54 -0.39 -13.35
C GLY A 336 -14.99 1.02 -13.17
N ALA A 337 -13.73 1.19 -12.76
CA ALA A 337 -13.13 2.52 -12.69
C ALA A 337 -12.95 3.13 -14.09
N THR A 338 -13.45 4.36 -14.24
CA THR A 338 -13.25 5.17 -15.45
C THR A 338 -11.94 5.95 -15.39
N GLU A 339 -11.53 6.55 -16.49
CA GLU A 339 -10.36 7.44 -16.54
C GLU A 339 -10.48 8.57 -15.49
N ASP A 340 -11.66 9.16 -15.34
CA ASP A 340 -11.90 10.22 -14.34
C ASP A 340 -12.02 9.65 -12.92
N GLY A 341 -12.59 8.45 -12.76
CA GLY A 341 -12.58 7.72 -11.48
C GLY A 341 -11.16 7.46 -10.97
N ILE A 342 -10.26 7.01 -11.84
CA ILE A 342 -8.83 6.79 -11.52
C ILE A 342 -8.15 8.11 -11.16
N LYS A 343 -8.42 9.21 -11.89
CA LYS A 343 -7.86 10.54 -11.55
C LYS A 343 -8.35 11.02 -10.19
N LYS A 344 -9.64 10.86 -9.90
CA LYS A 344 -10.23 11.22 -8.60
C LYS A 344 -9.60 10.39 -7.49
N MET A 345 -9.56 9.06 -7.65
CA MET A 345 -8.94 8.14 -6.69
C MET A 345 -7.48 8.51 -6.40
N ARG A 346 -6.70 8.89 -7.43
CA ARG A 346 -5.32 9.37 -7.24
C ARG A 346 -5.24 10.61 -6.35
N GLN A 347 -6.24 11.50 -6.43
CA GLN A 347 -6.31 12.67 -5.55
C GLN A 347 -6.83 12.31 -4.16
N ASP A 348 -7.66 11.29 -4.01
CA ASP A 348 -8.19 10.86 -2.71
C ASP A 348 -7.14 10.11 -1.86
N LEU A 349 -6.18 9.44 -2.52
CA LEU A 349 -5.02 8.81 -1.87
C LEU A 349 -4.21 9.83 -1.08
N LEU A 350 -3.54 9.33 -0.02
CA LEU A 350 -2.48 10.07 0.67
C LEU A 350 -1.49 10.63 -0.37
N SER A 351 -0.97 11.85 -0.17
CA SER A 351 -0.10 12.56 -1.13
C SER A 351 1.27 11.90 -1.34
N CYS A 352 1.26 10.68 -1.87
CA CYS A 352 2.40 9.83 -2.11
C CYS A 352 2.83 9.82 -3.59
N THR A 353 2.17 10.62 -4.45
CA THR A 353 2.55 10.82 -5.86
C THR A 353 2.77 12.30 -6.19
N VAL A 354 3.54 12.58 -7.26
CA VAL A 354 3.87 13.96 -7.68
C VAL A 354 2.68 14.70 -8.30
N GLU A 355 1.65 13.95 -8.71
CA GLU A 355 0.39 14.45 -9.24
C GLU A 355 -0.60 14.89 -8.15
N SER A 356 -0.39 14.50 -6.89
CA SER A 356 -1.25 14.89 -5.78
C SER A 356 -1.28 16.40 -5.61
N LYS A 357 -2.47 16.98 -5.51
CA LYS A 357 -2.68 18.38 -5.14
C LYS A 357 -2.73 18.52 -3.62
N THR A 358 -2.54 19.73 -3.12
CA THR A 358 -2.75 20.02 -1.70
C THR A 358 -4.21 19.77 -1.33
N LYS A 359 -4.43 19.17 -0.15
CA LYS A 359 -5.75 18.87 0.41
C LYS A 359 -6.15 19.80 1.55
N VAL A 360 -5.33 20.79 1.89
CA VAL A 360 -5.53 21.65 3.08
C VAL A 360 -6.88 22.35 3.04
N GLU A 361 -7.27 22.95 1.92
CA GLU A 361 -8.56 23.64 1.83
C GLU A 361 -9.74 22.65 1.90
N ALA A 362 -9.63 21.50 1.23
CA ALA A 362 -10.65 20.46 1.30
C ALA A 362 -10.81 19.90 2.73
N LEU A 363 -9.71 19.75 3.48
CA LEU A 363 -9.74 19.39 4.88
C LEU A 363 -10.39 20.50 5.71
N LYS A 364 -10.06 21.77 5.48
CA LYS A 364 -10.68 22.90 6.17
C LYS A 364 -12.19 22.91 5.96
N GLU A 365 -12.63 22.85 4.71
CA GLU A 365 -14.05 22.79 4.34
C GLU A 365 -14.75 21.60 5.00
N TYR A 366 -14.13 20.43 4.98
CA TYR A 366 -14.67 19.23 5.62
C TYR A 366 -14.82 19.41 7.13
N TYR A 367 -13.78 19.85 7.84
CA TYR A 367 -13.81 20.06 9.28
C TYR A 367 -14.82 21.16 9.68
N SER A 368 -14.93 22.24 8.90
CA SER A 368 -15.99 23.24 9.09
C SER A 368 -17.38 22.65 8.89
N SER A 369 -17.57 21.76 7.90
CA SER A 369 -18.86 21.12 7.62
C SER A 369 -19.36 20.23 8.77
N ILE A 370 -18.46 19.68 9.58
CA ILE A 370 -18.78 18.88 10.77
C ILE A 370 -18.70 19.69 12.08
N GLY A 371 -18.60 21.02 11.99
CA GLY A 371 -18.53 21.92 13.15
C GLY A 371 -17.22 21.81 13.95
N GLN A 372 -16.13 21.36 13.34
CA GLN A 372 -14.83 21.11 13.97
C GLN A 372 -13.72 22.05 13.41
N GLU A 373 -14.07 23.28 13.06
CA GLU A 373 -13.10 24.26 12.51
C GLU A 373 -11.94 24.56 13.48
N GLU A 374 -12.22 24.70 14.78
CA GLU A 374 -11.17 24.89 15.80
C GLU A 374 -10.21 23.70 15.86
N ARG A 375 -10.71 22.47 15.67
CA ARG A 375 -9.90 21.26 15.64
C ARG A 375 -8.97 21.27 14.43
N PHE A 376 -9.48 21.63 13.25
CA PHE A 376 -8.65 21.80 12.05
C PHE A 376 -7.54 22.82 12.30
N GLN A 377 -7.90 23.99 12.83
CA GLN A 377 -6.95 25.08 13.05
C GLN A 377 -5.84 24.66 14.03
N LYS A 378 -6.20 24.01 15.14
CA LYS A 378 -5.24 23.47 16.11
C LYS A 378 -4.27 22.48 15.47
N ILE A 379 -4.78 21.54 14.68
CA ILE A 379 -3.94 20.54 13.99
C ILE A 379 -3.00 21.24 13.01
N TYR A 380 -3.55 22.13 12.18
CA TYR A 380 -2.78 22.82 11.15
C TYR A 380 -1.69 23.72 11.73
N ASP A 381 -1.97 24.48 12.79
CA ASP A 381 -0.98 25.32 13.48
C ASP A 381 0.13 24.48 14.11
N THR A 382 -0.22 23.34 14.70
CA THR A 382 0.75 22.39 15.23
C THR A 382 1.70 21.91 14.12
N ILE A 383 1.16 21.57 12.94
CA ILE A 383 1.95 21.14 11.78
C ILE A 383 2.92 22.24 11.33
N GLN A 384 2.43 23.48 11.18
CA GLN A 384 3.26 24.60 10.71
C GLN A 384 4.34 25.00 11.71
N SER A 385 4.12 24.75 13.01
CA SER A 385 5.12 25.03 14.05
C SER A 385 6.26 24.01 14.14
N ASN A 386 6.19 22.87 13.44
CA ASN A 386 7.23 21.85 13.51
C ASN A 386 8.52 22.31 12.81
N ALA A 387 9.60 22.43 13.59
CA ALA A 387 10.87 22.97 13.12
C ALA A 387 11.51 22.11 12.02
N ALA A 388 11.54 20.78 12.18
CA ALA A 388 12.14 19.87 11.20
C ALA A 388 11.33 19.84 9.91
N PHE A 389 10.00 19.88 9.99
CA PHE A 389 9.16 19.97 8.80
C PHE A 389 9.39 21.28 8.03
N THR A 390 9.48 22.40 8.75
CA THR A 390 9.79 23.71 8.16
C THR A 390 11.17 23.72 7.49
N GLU A 391 12.18 23.17 8.15
CA GLU A 391 13.53 23.00 7.60
C GLU A 391 13.50 22.17 6.31
N ILE A 392 12.80 21.03 6.30
CA ILE A 392 12.66 20.18 5.11
C ILE A 392 12.02 20.95 3.95
N LYS A 393 10.93 21.70 4.19
CA LYS A 393 10.30 22.52 3.14
C LYS A 393 11.29 23.52 2.54
N THR A 394 12.01 24.26 3.39
CA THR A 394 13.03 25.22 2.95
C THR A 394 14.17 24.54 2.18
N ALA A 395 14.66 23.39 2.66
CA ALA A 395 15.72 22.63 1.99
C ALA A 395 15.26 22.16 0.60
N MET A 396 14.05 21.64 0.49
CA MET A 396 13.49 21.16 -0.76
C MET A 396 13.29 22.29 -1.79
N ASP A 397 12.92 23.50 -1.37
CA ASP A 397 12.88 24.68 -2.24
C ASP A 397 14.28 25.10 -2.72
N LYS A 398 15.28 25.13 -1.84
CA LYS A 398 16.68 25.38 -2.22
C LYS A 398 17.19 24.35 -3.24
N ARG A 399 16.85 23.06 -3.05
CA ARG A 399 17.19 21.99 -4.00
C ARG A 399 16.52 22.15 -5.36
N LYS A 400 15.28 22.63 -5.39
CA LYS A 400 14.61 22.99 -6.64
C LYS A 400 15.38 24.08 -7.38
N ASP A 401 15.76 25.15 -6.68
CA ASP A 401 16.46 26.27 -7.27
C ASP A 401 17.87 25.89 -7.74
N ASN A 402 18.51 24.94 -7.04
CA ASN A 402 19.78 24.33 -7.44
C ASN A 402 19.68 23.29 -8.58
N GLY A 403 18.47 23.00 -9.08
CA GLY A 403 18.27 22.02 -10.17
C GLY A 403 18.47 20.56 -9.74
N ASP A 404 18.35 20.26 -8.44
CA ASP A 404 18.57 18.92 -7.88
C ASP A 404 17.38 17.97 -8.03
N LEU A 405 16.20 18.51 -8.37
CA LEU A 405 14.95 17.75 -8.48
C LEU A 405 14.59 17.42 -9.93
N ASN A 406 14.41 16.14 -10.22
CA ASN A 406 13.92 15.67 -11.51
C ASN A 406 12.43 15.96 -11.77
N ASN A 407 11.66 16.29 -10.72
CA ASN A 407 10.26 16.67 -10.81
C ASN A 407 9.93 17.64 -9.68
N LYS A 408 9.41 18.83 -10.01
CA LYS A 408 9.07 19.87 -9.03
C LYS A 408 7.87 19.50 -8.14
N GLY A 409 7.00 18.59 -8.60
CA GLY A 409 5.85 18.09 -7.83
C GLY A 409 6.23 17.31 -6.57
N VAL A 410 7.51 16.94 -6.41
CA VAL A 410 8.06 16.27 -5.23
C VAL A 410 7.90 17.12 -3.97
N ILE A 411 8.06 18.43 -4.08
CA ILE A 411 7.93 19.34 -2.93
C ILE A 411 6.50 19.28 -2.40
N ARG A 412 5.53 19.47 -3.29
CA ARG A 412 4.11 19.38 -2.97
C ARG A 412 3.71 18.01 -2.42
N MET A 413 4.28 16.94 -2.97
CA MET A 413 4.07 15.58 -2.48
C MET A 413 4.57 15.42 -1.04
N ILE A 414 5.80 15.84 -0.74
CA ILE A 414 6.38 15.76 0.61
C ILE A 414 5.54 16.59 1.59
N GLU A 415 5.22 17.83 1.24
CA GLU A 415 4.42 18.71 2.08
C GLU A 415 3.03 18.15 2.35
N GLY A 416 2.34 17.70 1.30
CA GLY A 416 1.03 17.05 1.41
C GLY A 416 1.09 15.77 2.26
N TYR A 417 2.09 14.91 2.03
CA TYR A 417 2.26 13.64 2.72
C TYR A 417 2.34 13.82 4.24
N PHE A 418 3.22 14.69 4.72
CA PHE A 418 3.39 14.92 6.16
C PHE A 418 2.24 15.71 6.78
N THR A 419 1.66 16.66 6.04
CA THR A 419 0.47 17.39 6.51
C THR A 419 -0.67 16.40 6.74
N GLU A 420 -0.96 15.57 5.75
CA GLU A 420 -2.04 14.59 5.79
C GLU A 420 -1.82 13.51 6.86
N LEU A 421 -0.60 13.00 7.01
CA LEU A 421 -0.26 12.07 8.10
C LEU A 421 -0.40 12.71 9.48
N ALA A 422 -0.02 13.96 9.65
CA ALA A 422 -0.17 14.66 10.92
C ALA A 422 -1.64 14.85 11.31
N PHE A 423 -2.53 15.11 10.33
CA PHE A 423 -3.99 15.06 10.57
C PHE A 423 -4.44 13.68 11.05
N ILE A 424 -3.95 12.62 10.42
CA ILE A 424 -4.23 11.24 10.85
C ILE A 424 -3.72 11.00 12.27
N TYR A 425 -2.50 11.41 12.61
CA TYR A 425 -1.94 11.23 13.95
C TYR A 425 -2.78 11.95 15.02
N ALA A 426 -3.23 13.17 14.76
CA ALA A 426 -4.09 13.92 15.66
C ALA A 426 -5.45 13.21 15.89
N GLU A 427 -6.08 12.71 14.83
CA GLU A 427 -7.33 11.97 14.96
C GLU A 427 -7.11 10.61 15.65
N LEU A 428 -6.03 9.89 15.36
CA LEU A 428 -5.69 8.66 16.06
C LEU A 428 -5.48 8.89 17.55
N TYR A 429 -4.86 10.01 17.95
CA TYR A 429 -4.75 10.37 19.37
C TYR A 429 -6.12 10.51 20.00
N ARG A 430 -7.07 11.20 19.35
CA ARG A 430 -8.44 11.32 19.85
C ARG A 430 -9.14 9.96 19.99
N LEU A 431 -9.02 9.11 18.97
CA LEU A 431 -9.70 7.81 18.88
C LEU A 431 -9.14 6.73 19.81
N CYS A 432 -7.86 6.81 20.17
CA CYS A 432 -7.22 5.85 21.05
C CYS A 432 -7.75 5.92 22.50
N LYS A 433 -7.89 4.77 23.16
CA LYS A 433 -8.08 4.69 24.62
C LYS A 433 -6.79 5.08 25.35
N PRO A 434 -6.86 5.56 26.61
CA PRO A 434 -5.65 5.68 27.44
C PRO A 434 -4.89 4.34 27.48
N GLY A 435 -3.58 4.40 27.29
CA GLY A 435 -2.70 3.23 27.23
C GLY A 435 -2.67 2.50 25.88
N ALA A 436 -3.50 2.88 24.90
CA ALA A 436 -3.51 2.26 23.57
C ALA A 436 -2.17 2.46 22.86
N LEU A 437 -1.74 1.41 22.15
CA LEU A 437 -0.53 1.44 21.33
C LEU A 437 -0.85 1.76 19.87
N VAL A 438 0.03 2.53 19.24
CA VAL A 438 -0.05 2.90 17.82
C VAL A 438 1.26 2.51 17.15
N ALA A 439 1.18 1.60 16.18
CA ALA A 439 2.31 1.07 15.44
C ALA A 439 2.21 1.44 13.95
N PHE A 440 3.23 2.16 13.47
CA PHE A 440 3.36 2.55 12.07
C PHE A 440 4.63 1.95 11.46
N VAL A 441 4.48 1.10 10.45
CA VAL A 441 5.59 0.67 9.61
C VAL A 441 5.88 1.76 8.59
N ASN A 442 7.09 2.31 8.57
CA ASN A 442 7.47 3.41 7.68
C ASN A 442 8.89 3.26 7.11
N ASP A 443 9.17 4.04 6.07
CA ASP A 443 10.44 4.05 5.34
C ASP A 443 10.99 5.48 5.28
N ASN A 444 12.23 5.70 5.71
CA ASN A 444 12.93 6.94 5.43
C ASN A 444 13.20 7.08 3.93
N VAL A 445 13.26 8.33 3.45
CA VAL A 445 13.39 8.64 2.02
C VAL A 445 14.45 9.69 1.77
N ARG A 446 14.90 9.80 0.52
CA ARG A 446 15.86 10.82 0.09
C ARG A 446 15.44 11.44 -1.25
N TYR A 447 15.45 12.76 -1.31
CA TYR A 447 15.12 13.52 -2.52
C TYR A 447 16.08 14.69 -2.75
N GLY A 448 16.64 14.78 -3.96
CA GLY A 448 17.53 15.88 -4.31
C GLY A 448 18.77 15.97 -3.41
N GLY A 449 19.23 14.86 -2.83
CA GLY A 449 20.32 14.87 -1.85
C GLY A 449 19.89 15.08 -0.40
N GLU A 450 18.63 15.45 -0.12
CA GLU A 450 18.09 15.62 1.23
C GLU A 450 17.51 14.32 1.78
N VAL A 451 18.02 13.86 2.93
CA VAL A 451 17.42 12.77 3.70
C VAL A 451 16.24 13.30 4.50
N ILE A 452 15.14 12.55 4.50
CA ILE A 452 13.92 12.87 5.23
C ILE A 452 13.67 11.73 6.22
N PRO A 453 13.83 11.97 7.54
CA PRO A 453 13.64 10.96 8.58
C PRO A 453 12.14 10.80 8.87
N VAL A 454 11.45 10.03 8.03
CA VAL A 454 9.99 9.81 8.13
C VAL A 454 9.62 9.25 9.51
N ASP A 455 10.41 8.33 10.06
CA ASP A 455 10.19 7.76 11.39
C ASP A 455 10.18 8.82 12.50
N PHE A 456 11.26 9.58 12.62
CA PHE A 456 11.42 10.57 13.67
C PHE A 456 10.59 11.83 13.46
N LEU A 457 10.37 12.26 12.21
CA LEU A 457 9.44 13.35 11.93
C LEU A 457 8.00 12.96 12.28
N SER A 458 7.58 11.75 11.94
CA SER A 458 6.24 11.25 12.33
C SER A 458 6.11 11.14 13.85
N THR A 459 7.14 10.64 14.52
CA THR A 459 7.17 10.56 15.99
C THR A 459 7.10 11.95 16.63
N SER A 460 7.78 12.95 16.04
CA SER A 460 7.68 14.34 16.48
C SER A 460 6.27 14.91 16.36
N PHE A 461 5.56 14.64 15.26
CA PHE A 461 4.16 15.06 15.15
C PHE A 461 3.27 14.34 16.16
N ALA A 462 3.43 13.02 16.31
CA ALA A 462 2.66 12.24 17.28
C ALA A 462 2.79 12.78 18.71
N GLU A 463 4.01 13.13 19.15
CA GLU A 463 4.23 13.75 20.47
C GLU A 463 3.61 15.15 20.58
N GLN A 464 3.69 15.97 19.53
CA GLN A 464 3.04 17.28 19.52
C GLN A 464 1.51 17.19 19.67
N PHE A 465 0.91 16.07 19.26
CA PHE A 465 -0.53 15.81 19.46
C PHE A 465 -0.86 15.11 20.78
N GLY A 466 0.14 14.69 21.55
CA GLY A 466 -0.02 14.18 22.91
C GLY A 466 0.38 12.72 23.12
N PHE A 467 0.79 11.99 22.08
CA PHE A 467 1.32 10.65 22.29
C PHE A 467 2.66 10.68 23.05
N LYS A 468 2.98 9.60 23.74
CA LYS A 468 4.32 9.31 24.24
C LYS A 468 5.04 8.42 23.23
N ALA A 469 6.22 8.84 22.77
CA ALA A 469 7.08 7.98 21.95
C ALA A 469 7.68 6.85 22.81
N GLU A 470 7.39 5.59 22.47
CA GLU A 470 7.91 4.45 23.24
C GLU A 470 9.16 3.88 22.63
N LYS A 471 9.08 3.54 21.33
CA LYS A 471 10.15 2.84 20.62
C LYS A 471 10.12 3.14 19.13
N VAL A 472 11.29 3.08 18.50
CA VAL A 472 11.44 3.02 17.05
C VAL A 472 12.26 1.77 16.74
N TYR A 473 11.59 0.70 16.29
CA TYR A 473 12.28 -0.51 15.88
C TYR A 473 12.87 -0.30 14.48
N CYS A 474 14.19 -0.30 14.36
CA CYS A 474 14.88 -0.24 13.08
C CYS A 474 15.28 -1.63 12.62
N LEU A 475 15.06 -1.92 11.35
CA LEU A 475 15.51 -3.19 10.76
C LEU A 475 17.00 -3.14 10.49
N LYS A 476 17.71 -4.24 10.77
CA LYS A 476 19.15 -4.37 10.46
C LYS A 476 19.50 -4.13 8.99
N GLN A 477 18.59 -4.45 8.08
CA GLN A 477 18.84 -4.28 6.66
C GLN A 477 18.55 -2.84 6.26
N GLN A 478 19.62 -2.07 6.08
CA GLN A 478 19.53 -0.69 5.60
C GLN A 478 19.11 -0.64 4.14
N LYS A 479 18.28 0.34 3.79
CA LYS A 479 17.82 0.56 2.42
C LYS A 479 18.78 1.50 1.70
N GLY A 480 19.17 1.12 0.47
CA GLY A 480 19.89 2.01 -0.44
C GLY A 480 18.96 3.06 -1.07
N ASN A 481 19.51 4.22 -1.39
CA ASN A 481 18.82 5.25 -2.19
C ASN A 481 18.58 4.77 -3.64
N SER A 482 17.78 5.51 -4.40
CA SER A 482 17.65 5.23 -5.84
C SER A 482 19.02 5.35 -6.53
N SER A 483 19.29 4.52 -7.55
CA SER A 483 20.60 4.50 -8.24
C SER A 483 21.01 5.87 -8.77
N GLN A 484 20.04 6.68 -9.20
CA GLN A 484 20.25 8.05 -9.64
C GLN A 484 20.73 8.97 -8.51
N GLN A 485 20.13 8.87 -7.33
CA GLN A 485 20.55 9.62 -6.15
C GLN A 485 21.91 9.15 -5.64
N MET A 486 22.17 7.84 -5.64
CA MET A 486 23.47 7.29 -5.25
C MET A 486 24.61 7.77 -6.16
N ALA A 487 24.37 7.80 -7.47
CA ALA A 487 25.36 8.28 -8.44
C ALA A 487 25.67 9.77 -8.24
N LYS A 488 24.68 10.59 -7.89
CA LYS A 488 24.84 12.05 -7.77
C LYS A 488 25.29 12.52 -6.39
N TYR A 489 24.83 11.88 -5.31
CA TYR A 489 25.00 12.37 -3.93
C TYR A 489 25.59 11.32 -2.97
N GLY A 490 26.16 10.25 -3.50
CA GLY A 490 26.72 9.16 -2.72
C GLY A 490 25.66 8.28 -2.04
N ARG A 491 26.13 7.23 -1.36
CA ARG A 491 25.29 6.30 -0.60
C ARG A 491 25.03 6.87 0.80
N VAL A 492 23.79 6.75 1.24
CA VAL A 492 23.36 7.03 2.61
C VAL A 492 22.42 5.89 2.99
N ALA A 493 22.64 5.31 4.16
CA ALA A 493 21.78 4.29 4.72
C ALA A 493 20.45 4.89 5.14
N LEU A 494 19.34 4.39 4.60
CA LEU A 494 18.02 4.80 5.04
C LEU A 494 17.41 3.72 5.93
N ARG A 495 16.79 4.16 7.03
CA ARG A 495 16.07 3.29 7.94
C ARG A 495 14.74 2.86 7.36
N LYS A 496 14.42 1.59 7.58
CA LYS A 496 13.05 1.08 7.56
C LYS A 496 12.70 0.75 9.00
N SER A 497 11.58 1.30 9.47
CA SER A 497 11.31 1.38 10.89
C SER A 497 9.86 1.04 11.22
N ILE A 498 9.62 0.65 12.46
CA ILE A 498 8.29 0.57 13.07
C ILE A 498 8.29 1.54 14.25
N THR A 499 7.53 2.62 14.14
CA THR A 499 7.38 3.59 15.25
C THR A 499 6.23 3.15 16.14
N ILE A 500 6.48 3.08 17.45
CA ILE A 500 5.53 2.70 18.49
C ILE A 500 5.28 3.90 19.41
N TRP A 501 4.02 4.30 19.50
CA TRP A 501 3.57 5.37 20.36
C TRP A 501 2.49 4.86 21.33
N ARG A 502 2.35 5.50 22.49
CA ARG A 502 1.31 5.21 23.47
C ARG A 502 0.51 6.46 23.81
N LYS A 503 -0.81 6.33 23.90
CA LYS A 503 -1.67 7.41 24.43
C LYS A 503 -1.68 7.43 25.95
#